data_AF-A0A976CDK0-F1
#
_entry.id   AF-A0A976CDK0-F1
#
_cell.length_a   1.000
_cell.length_b   1.000
_cell.length_c   1.000
_cell.angle_alpha   90.00
_cell.angle_beta   90.00
_cell.angle_gamma   90.00
#
_symmetry.space_group_name_H-M   'P 1'
#
loop_
_entity.id
_entity.type
_entity.pdbx_description
1 polymer ?
#
loop_
_entity_poly.entity_id
_entity_poly.type
_entity_poly.pdbx_seq_one_letter_code
_entity_poly.pdbx_strand_id
1 'polypeptide(L)'
;MKTQIATLITIPIVIILAWLLIQSVKGPIDMQNRIIEQQKSVTKKLKFLRILQKAYLGKYGKYAKDWESLIEFAKTGQIPNIVRRDVKTKVEGQYKTVIDTVGMISVADEIMKKYPEYTADDLPTIPNMSKDKKFGLAAGQLNMGKADGAKFMVQIFEIKDLYPLDPERGAFLNEKGEPMNVNNLIAEFNKRKEELEKEAKTFQDKMDKMLEDERKKIGGGKPSDSVDSLATINLSKNADFRKNKEKWTDLSKYINLNRKRIEKLEKEPLRIGSLEE
;
A
#
# COMPACT_ATOMS: atom_id res chain seq x y z
N MET A 1 17.64 -7.24 -62.90
CA MET A 1 17.05 -6.00 -62.31
C MET A 1 15.98 -6.28 -61.25
N LYS A 2 15.07 -7.26 -61.41
CA LYS A 2 14.01 -7.55 -60.41
C LYS A 2 14.51 -7.99 -59.02
N THR A 3 15.60 -8.75 -58.96
CA THR A 3 16.22 -9.21 -57.69
C THR A 3 16.93 -8.10 -56.92
N GLN A 4 17.51 -7.11 -57.60
CA GLN A 4 18.22 -6.00 -56.96
C GLN A 4 17.25 -5.05 -56.23
N ILE A 5 16.05 -4.84 -56.77
CA ILE A 5 15.01 -4.02 -56.13
C ILE A 5 14.45 -4.71 -54.89
N ALA A 6 14.25 -6.03 -54.94
CA ALA A 6 13.80 -6.81 -53.78
C ALA A 6 14.82 -6.75 -52.63
N THR A 7 16.11 -6.91 -52.92
CA THR A 7 17.18 -6.81 -51.90
C THR A 7 17.26 -5.40 -51.30
N LEU A 8 17.13 -4.35 -52.12
CA LEU A 8 17.20 -2.96 -51.68
C LEU A 8 16.07 -2.57 -50.72
N ILE A 9 14.86 -3.14 -50.89
CA ILE A 9 13.71 -2.93 -49.99
C ILE A 9 13.78 -3.83 -48.76
N THR A 10 14.33 -5.05 -48.88
CA THR A 10 14.37 -6.01 -47.78
C THR A 10 15.37 -5.60 -46.70
N ILE A 11 16.52 -5.03 -47.08
CA ILE A 11 17.55 -4.58 -46.12
C ILE A 11 17.01 -3.59 -45.07
N PRO A 12 16.37 -2.46 -45.44
CA PRO A 12 15.84 -1.52 -44.44
C PRO A 12 14.73 -2.14 -43.59
N ILE A 13 13.91 -3.03 -44.15
CA ILE A 13 12.88 -3.76 -43.38
C ILE A 13 13.53 -4.65 -42.32
N VAL A 14 14.59 -5.38 -42.66
CA VAL A 14 15.34 -6.23 -41.71
C VAL A 14 15.98 -5.38 -40.62
N ILE A 15 16.53 -4.21 -40.95
CA ILE A 15 17.11 -3.29 -39.95
C ILE A 15 16.04 -2.76 -38.98
N ILE A 16 14.87 -2.37 -39.50
CA ILE A 16 13.74 -1.92 -38.67
C ILE A 16 13.25 -3.06 -37.77
N LEU A 17 13.12 -4.27 -38.31
CA LEU A 17 12.73 -5.45 -37.53
C LEU A 17 13.76 -5.80 -36.44
N ALA A 18 15.05 -5.72 -36.76
CA ALA A 18 16.12 -5.92 -35.78
C ALA A 18 16.04 -4.88 -34.64
N TRP A 19 15.77 -3.61 -34.97
CA TRP A 19 15.59 -2.56 -33.98
C TRP A 19 14.34 -2.78 -33.11
N LEU A 20 13.21 -3.17 -33.70
CA LEU A 20 11.97 -3.50 -32.98
C LEU A 20 12.15 -4.69 -32.03
N LEU A 21 12.89 -5.72 -32.44
CA LEU A 21 13.20 -6.86 -31.57
C LEU A 21 14.05 -6.44 -30.37
N ILE A 22 15.08 -5.62 -30.59
CA ILE A 22 15.89 -5.07 -29.50
C ILE A 22 15.04 -4.26 -28.53
N GLN A 23 14.16 -3.38 -29.05
CA GLN A 23 13.30 -2.54 -28.22
C GLN A 23 12.26 -3.37 -27.44
N SER A 24 11.71 -4.41 -28.06
CA SER A 24 10.75 -5.32 -27.42
C SER A 24 11.34 -6.06 -26.23
N VAL A 25 12.63 -6.39 -26.26
CA VAL A 25 13.31 -7.09 -25.15
C VAL A 25 13.85 -6.10 -24.11
N LYS A 26 14.41 -4.97 -24.54
CA LYS A 26 14.99 -3.97 -23.62
C LYS A 26 13.94 -3.27 -22.77
N GLY A 27 12.77 -2.95 -23.33
CA GLY A 27 11.70 -2.23 -22.61
C GLY A 27 11.32 -2.86 -21.26
N PRO A 28 10.95 -4.15 -21.21
CA PRO A 28 10.64 -4.83 -19.95
C PRO A 28 11.81 -4.89 -18.96
N ILE A 29 13.04 -5.08 -19.46
CA ILE A 29 14.25 -5.17 -18.63
C ILE A 29 14.54 -3.81 -17.97
N ASP A 30 14.48 -2.73 -18.75
CA ASP A 30 14.73 -1.37 -18.25
C ASP A 30 13.67 -0.97 -17.22
N MET A 31 12.41 -1.37 -17.42
CA MET A 31 11.33 -1.16 -16.46
C MET A 31 11.58 -1.93 -15.15
N GLN A 32 12.00 -3.19 -15.22
CA GLN A 32 12.33 -3.99 -14.03
C GLN A 32 13.50 -3.39 -13.26
N ASN A 33 14.57 -2.99 -13.95
CA ASN A 33 15.72 -2.33 -13.33
C ASN A 33 15.31 -1.04 -12.63
N ARG A 34 14.47 -0.22 -13.29
CA ARG A 34 13.92 1.00 -12.69
C ARG A 34 13.10 0.73 -11.44
N ILE A 35 12.29 -0.34 -11.42
CA ILE A 35 11.53 -0.76 -10.23
C ILE A 35 12.47 -1.12 -9.09
N ILE A 36 13.49 -1.94 -9.36
CA ILE A 36 14.46 -2.41 -8.35
C ILE A 36 15.23 -1.23 -7.75
N GLU A 37 15.75 -0.34 -8.60
CA GLU A 37 16.49 0.86 -8.16
C GLU A 37 15.61 1.80 -7.33
N GLN A 38 14.35 1.95 -7.75
CA GLN A 38 13.39 2.78 -7.04
C GLN A 38 13.06 2.20 -5.67
N GLN A 39 12.78 0.90 -5.59
CA GLN A 39 12.52 0.23 -4.32
C GLN A 39 13.69 0.31 -3.35
N LYS A 40 14.91 0.17 -3.87
CA LYS A 40 16.13 0.32 -3.07
C LYS A 40 16.22 1.74 -2.48
N SER A 41 15.96 2.75 -3.31
CA SER A 41 15.97 4.16 -2.90
C SER A 41 14.87 4.48 -1.88
N VAL A 42 13.65 4.01 -2.12
CA VAL A 42 12.51 4.16 -1.20
C VAL A 42 12.78 3.47 0.13
N THR A 43 13.22 2.22 0.12
CA THR A 43 13.55 1.46 1.33
C THR A 43 14.64 2.15 2.15
N LYS A 44 15.69 2.67 1.49
CA LYS A 44 16.76 3.42 2.15
C LYS A 44 16.22 4.69 2.81
N LYS A 45 15.37 5.45 2.12
CA LYS A 45 14.74 6.65 2.66
C LYS A 45 13.80 6.33 3.84
N LEU A 46 12.99 5.28 3.74
CA LEU A 46 12.12 4.82 4.82
C LEU A 46 12.93 4.45 6.07
N LYS A 47 14.03 3.69 5.92
CA LYS A 47 14.94 3.37 7.05
C LYS A 47 15.53 4.61 7.70
N PHE A 48 15.93 5.59 6.89
CA PHE A 48 16.40 6.87 7.38
C PHE A 48 15.31 7.64 8.15
N LEU A 49 14.09 7.71 7.63
CA LEU A 49 12.95 8.33 8.32
C LEU A 49 12.62 7.63 9.64
N ARG A 50 12.75 6.30 9.72
CA ARG A 50 12.63 5.52 10.97
C ARG A 50 13.66 5.98 12.00
N ILE A 51 14.91 6.23 11.60
CA ILE A 51 15.96 6.73 12.50
C ILE A 51 15.58 8.12 13.04
N LEU A 52 15.14 9.04 12.17
CA LEU A 52 14.68 10.37 12.59
C LEU A 52 13.49 10.30 13.55
N GLN A 53 12.49 9.44 13.27
CA GLN A 53 11.33 9.24 14.15
C GLN A 53 11.73 8.65 15.51
N LYS A 54 12.67 7.69 15.55
CA LYS A 54 13.20 7.15 16.82
C LYS A 54 13.95 8.22 17.63
N ALA A 55 14.73 9.07 16.95
CA ALA A 55 15.39 10.21 17.60
C ALA A 55 14.38 11.22 18.15
N TYR A 56 13.31 11.51 17.39
CA TYR A 56 12.21 12.36 17.82
C TYR A 56 11.49 11.78 19.05
N LEU A 57 11.21 10.47 19.05
CA LEU A 57 10.67 9.75 20.21
C LEU A 57 11.58 9.89 21.44
N GLY A 58 12.89 9.71 21.26
CA GLY A 58 13.86 9.82 22.35
C GLY A 58 13.86 11.19 23.03
N LYS A 59 13.60 12.26 22.28
CA LYS A 59 13.53 13.63 22.82
C LYS A 59 12.17 13.97 23.41
N TYR A 60 11.08 13.65 22.70
CA TYR A 60 9.75 14.15 23.02
C TYR A 60 8.81 13.11 23.65
N GLY A 61 9.23 11.86 23.80
CA GLY A 61 8.41 10.76 24.33
C GLY A 61 7.22 10.36 23.44
N LYS A 62 7.14 10.90 22.22
CA LYS A 62 6.15 10.58 21.20
C LYS A 62 6.76 10.69 19.82
N TYR A 63 6.18 10.02 18.82
CA TYR A 63 6.57 10.19 17.42
C TYR A 63 5.99 11.47 16.82
N ALA A 64 6.60 11.98 15.74
CA ALA A 64 6.10 13.14 15.02
C ALA A 64 4.87 12.75 14.20
N LYS A 65 3.77 13.51 14.36
CA LYS A 65 2.48 13.24 13.69
C LYS A 65 2.40 13.82 12.29
N ASP A 66 3.20 14.84 12.03
CA ASP A 66 3.18 15.71 10.88
C ASP A 66 4.60 15.96 10.37
N TRP A 67 4.70 16.26 9.08
CA TRP A 67 5.98 16.49 8.43
C TRP A 67 6.66 17.76 8.93
N GLU A 68 5.90 18.81 9.25
CA GLU A 68 6.44 20.10 9.72
C GLU A 68 7.26 19.90 11.00
N SER A 69 6.69 19.22 12.00
CA SER A 69 7.41 18.89 13.24
C SER A 69 8.66 18.05 13.01
N LEU A 70 8.62 17.10 12.06
CA LEU A 70 9.78 16.26 11.76
C LEU A 70 10.88 17.03 11.02
N ILE A 71 10.50 17.93 10.11
CA ILE A 71 11.42 18.81 9.36
C ILE A 71 12.10 19.79 10.31
N GLU A 72 11.34 20.43 11.20
CA GLU A 72 11.89 21.34 12.20
C GLU A 72 12.90 20.60 13.09
N PHE A 73 12.53 19.40 13.57
CA PHE A 73 13.45 18.57 14.35
C PHE A 73 14.70 18.16 13.58
N ALA A 74 14.60 17.88 12.27
CA ALA A 74 15.76 17.55 11.46
C ALA A 74 16.70 18.75 11.26
N LYS A 75 16.18 19.98 11.26
CA LYS A 75 16.96 21.23 11.07
C LYS A 75 17.60 21.72 12.36
N THR A 76 16.82 21.83 13.44
CA THR A 76 17.21 22.53 14.68
C THR A 76 17.16 21.61 15.91
N GLY A 77 16.72 20.37 15.75
CA GLY A 77 16.62 19.41 16.83
C GLY A 77 17.97 19.08 17.45
N GLN A 78 17.91 18.70 18.72
CA GLN A 78 19.06 18.27 19.51
C GLN A 78 18.66 17.01 20.26
N ILE A 79 19.55 16.03 20.30
CA ILE A 79 19.34 14.75 20.99
C ILE A 79 20.39 14.56 22.08
N PRO A 80 20.06 13.84 23.17
CA PRO A 80 21.03 13.50 24.19
C PRO A 80 22.09 12.55 23.60
N ASN A 81 23.36 12.91 23.75
CA ASN A 81 24.49 12.06 23.42
C ASN A 81 24.72 11.07 24.56
N ILE A 82 24.27 9.84 24.36
CA ILE A 82 24.35 8.78 25.36
C ILE A 82 25.61 7.97 25.11
N VAL A 83 26.49 7.93 26.11
CA VAL A 83 27.74 7.17 26.08
C VAL A 83 27.65 6.03 27.09
N ARG A 84 27.99 4.82 26.64
CA ARG A 84 28.15 3.66 27.51
C ARG A 84 29.60 3.60 27.99
N ARG A 85 29.80 3.58 29.31
CA ARG A 85 31.13 3.45 29.93
C ARG A 85 31.14 2.25 30.87
N ASP A 86 32.13 1.39 30.73
CA ASP A 86 32.34 0.28 31.64
C ASP A 86 33.27 0.72 32.77
N VAL A 87 32.73 0.86 33.97
CA VAL A 87 33.48 1.26 35.16
C VAL A 87 33.90 0.01 35.92
N LYS A 88 35.19 -0.12 36.22
CA LYS A 88 35.70 -1.21 37.06
C LYS A 88 35.11 -1.09 38.46
N THR A 89 34.52 -2.18 38.95
CA THR A 89 33.99 -2.26 40.31
C THR A 89 35.14 -2.54 41.28
N LYS A 90 34.96 -2.24 42.57
CA LYS A 90 35.96 -2.54 43.64
C LYS A 90 36.28 -4.04 43.79
N VAL A 91 35.47 -4.91 43.19
CA VAL A 91 35.68 -6.36 43.14
C VAL A 91 36.43 -6.68 41.85
N GLU A 92 37.59 -7.34 41.97
CA GLU A 92 38.42 -7.71 40.82
C GLU A 92 37.60 -8.53 39.80
N GLY A 93 37.66 -8.12 38.54
CA GLY A 93 37.03 -8.82 37.41
C GLY A 93 35.59 -8.42 37.08
N GLN A 94 34.92 -7.58 37.88
CA GLN A 94 33.55 -7.13 37.59
C GLN A 94 33.50 -5.71 36.99
N TYR A 95 32.97 -5.59 35.78
CA TYR A 95 32.69 -4.32 35.12
C TYR A 95 31.21 -3.94 35.29
N LYS A 96 30.95 -2.70 35.69
CA LYS A 96 29.61 -2.13 35.72
C LYS A 96 29.45 -1.21 34.51
N THR A 97 28.55 -1.58 33.60
CA THR A 97 28.17 -0.69 32.50
C THR A 97 27.28 0.42 33.04
N VAL A 98 27.76 1.66 32.94
CA VAL A 98 27.01 2.87 33.27
C VAL A 98 26.67 3.56 31.96
N ILE A 99 25.39 3.88 31.79
CA ILE A 99 24.88 4.65 30.66
C ILE A 99 24.74 6.09 31.15
N ASP A 100 25.47 7.00 30.54
CA ASP A 100 25.51 8.40 30.95
C ASP A 100 25.25 9.34 29.76
N THR A 101 24.61 10.47 30.00
CA THR A 101 24.35 11.49 28.97
C THR A 101 25.42 12.54 29.05
N VAL A 102 26.33 12.55 28.07
CA VAL A 102 27.53 13.41 28.10
C VAL A 102 27.23 14.83 27.62
N GLY A 103 26.15 15.03 26.87
CA GLY A 103 25.72 16.35 26.41
C GLY A 103 24.57 16.26 25.40
N MET A 104 24.27 17.39 24.75
CA MET A 104 23.30 17.46 23.66
C MET A 104 24.05 17.66 22.33
N ILE A 105 23.67 16.91 21.30
CA ILE A 105 24.22 17.03 19.95
C ILE A 105 23.13 17.36 18.95
N SER A 106 23.47 18.13 17.92
CA SER A 106 22.55 18.50 16.85
C SER A 106 22.15 17.30 16.01
N VAL A 107 20.85 17.18 15.71
CA VAL A 107 20.32 16.14 14.82
C VAL A 107 20.87 16.30 13.40
N ALA A 108 21.06 17.55 12.95
CA ALA A 108 21.63 17.83 11.64
C ALA A 108 23.05 17.27 11.52
N ASP A 109 23.89 17.44 12.55
CA ASP A 109 25.28 17.01 12.51
C ASP A 109 25.46 15.51 12.70
N GLU A 110 24.63 14.88 13.53
CA GLU A 110 24.78 13.45 13.87
C GLU A 110 24.01 12.51 12.93
N ILE A 111 22.79 12.90 12.54
CA ILE A 111 21.90 12.06 11.74
C ILE A 111 21.91 12.51 10.28
N MET A 112 21.61 13.78 9.99
CA MET A 112 21.49 14.25 8.59
C MET A 112 22.82 14.16 7.84
N LYS A 113 23.94 14.49 8.48
CA LYS A 113 25.28 14.42 7.87
C LYS A 113 25.68 13.00 7.41
N LYS A 114 25.16 11.96 8.05
CA LYS A 114 25.39 10.55 7.64
C LYS A 114 24.62 10.17 6.37
N TYR A 115 23.64 10.99 5.97
CA TYR A 115 22.80 10.80 4.79
C TYR A 115 22.78 12.09 3.95
N PRO A 116 23.92 12.50 3.37
CA PRO A 116 24.05 13.77 2.65
C PRO A 116 23.13 13.88 1.43
N GLU A 117 22.65 12.77 0.89
CA GLU A 117 21.67 12.73 -0.20
C GLU A 117 20.27 13.21 0.21
N TYR A 118 20.00 13.38 1.50
CA TYR A 118 18.70 13.79 2.01
C TYR A 118 18.78 15.18 2.65
N THR A 119 17.94 16.08 2.16
CA THR A 119 17.73 17.40 2.78
C THR A 119 16.57 17.32 3.78
N ALA A 120 16.55 18.25 4.74
CA ALA A 120 15.45 18.32 5.70
C ALA A 120 14.11 18.71 5.04
N ASP A 121 14.12 19.55 4.01
CA ASP A 121 12.88 19.96 3.33
C ASP A 121 12.30 18.86 2.43
N ASP A 122 13.15 17.98 1.90
CA ASP A 122 12.76 16.84 1.06
C ASP A 122 12.61 15.53 1.88
N LEU A 123 12.33 15.63 3.19
CA LEU A 123 11.94 14.46 4.00
C LEU A 123 10.64 13.81 3.53
N PRO A 124 9.57 14.58 3.20
CA PRO A 124 8.29 13.98 2.83
C PRO A 124 8.30 13.35 1.44
N THR A 125 9.20 13.77 0.56
CA THR A 125 9.18 13.41 -0.86
C THR A 125 9.72 12.01 -1.11
N ILE A 126 9.12 11.32 -2.07
CA ILE A 126 9.58 10.01 -2.54
C ILE A 126 10.81 10.22 -3.45
N PRO A 127 11.93 9.51 -3.23
CA PRO A 127 13.12 9.61 -4.08
C PRO A 127 12.82 9.35 -5.55
N ASN A 128 13.56 9.97 -6.47
CA ASN A 128 13.43 9.81 -7.94
C ASN A 128 12.00 10.02 -8.48
N MET A 129 11.18 10.78 -7.77
CA MET A 129 9.85 11.21 -8.18
C MET A 129 9.72 12.73 -8.11
N SER A 130 8.63 13.24 -8.66
CA SER A 130 8.28 14.65 -8.58
C SER A 130 7.96 15.06 -7.12
N LYS A 131 8.21 16.33 -6.76
CA LYS A 131 8.13 16.83 -5.38
C LYS A 131 6.73 16.79 -4.76
N ASP A 132 5.69 16.68 -5.59
CA ASP A 132 4.30 16.48 -5.18
C ASP A 132 4.03 15.06 -4.66
N LYS A 133 4.86 14.07 -5.04
CA LYS A 133 4.72 12.68 -4.58
C LYS A 133 5.41 12.50 -3.23
N LYS A 134 4.58 12.45 -2.19
CA LYS A 134 5.02 12.38 -0.79
C LYS A 134 4.60 11.07 -0.13
N PHE A 135 5.38 10.65 0.85
CA PHE A 135 5.03 9.58 1.78
C PHE A 135 3.82 9.98 2.63
N GLY A 136 3.00 9.00 3.00
CA GLY A 136 2.04 9.13 4.07
C GLY A 136 2.74 9.00 5.42
N LEU A 137 2.36 9.83 6.39
CA LEU A 137 2.84 9.77 7.77
C LEU A 137 1.63 9.70 8.71
N ALA A 138 1.66 8.76 9.64
CA ALA A 138 0.70 8.66 10.73
C ALA A 138 1.44 8.31 12.03
N ALA A 139 1.02 8.91 13.15
CA ALA A 139 1.53 8.57 14.46
C ALA A 139 0.45 8.67 15.54
N GLY A 140 0.54 7.80 16.54
CA GLY A 140 -0.48 7.67 17.58
C GLY A 140 -0.05 6.76 18.72
N GLN A 141 -1.01 6.41 19.57
CA GLN A 141 -0.82 5.46 20.67
C GLN A 141 -1.71 4.24 20.44
N LEU A 142 -1.16 3.05 20.66
CA LEU A 142 -1.92 1.82 20.71
C LEU A 142 -2.00 1.30 22.14
N ASN A 143 -3.20 0.86 22.51
CA ASN A 143 -3.41 0.09 23.72
C ASN A 143 -3.00 -1.36 23.44
N MET A 144 -1.84 -1.78 23.93
CA MET A 144 -1.49 -3.19 23.93
C MET A 144 -1.93 -3.81 25.26
N GLY A 145 -2.75 -4.87 25.15
CA GLY A 145 -3.11 -5.71 26.27
C GLY A 145 -2.11 -6.85 26.42
N LYS A 146 -1.71 -7.16 27.66
CA LYS A 146 -1.07 -8.43 28.01
C LYS A 146 -2.14 -9.51 28.24
N ALA A 147 -1.72 -10.78 28.20
CA ALA A 147 -2.56 -11.94 28.55
C ALA A 147 -3.22 -11.82 29.94
N ASP A 148 -2.58 -11.08 30.87
CA ASP A 148 -3.08 -10.84 32.24
C ASP A 148 -3.97 -9.59 32.40
N GLY A 149 -4.48 -9.01 31.29
CA GLY A 149 -5.41 -7.87 31.34
C GLY A 149 -4.77 -6.49 31.61
N ALA A 150 -3.47 -6.43 31.88
CA ALA A 150 -2.73 -5.17 31.98
C ALA A 150 -2.65 -4.48 30.61
N LYS A 151 -3.08 -3.22 30.55
CA LYS A 151 -3.00 -2.36 29.36
C LYS A 151 -1.84 -1.39 29.50
N PHE A 152 -0.94 -1.37 28.53
CA PHE A 152 0.10 -0.35 28.42
C PHE A 152 -0.03 0.39 27.10
N MET A 153 0.16 1.70 27.16
CA MET A 153 0.11 2.56 25.98
C MET A 153 1.47 2.56 25.30
N VAL A 154 1.50 2.15 24.04
CA VAL A 154 2.71 2.12 23.21
C VAL A 154 2.57 3.18 22.12
N GLN A 155 3.58 4.06 22.03
CA GLN A 155 3.66 5.00 20.93
C GLN A 155 3.97 4.24 19.64
N ILE A 156 3.26 4.58 18.56
CA ILE A 156 3.48 4.02 17.24
C ILE A 156 3.54 5.09 16.17
N PHE A 157 4.19 4.76 15.08
CA PHE A 157 4.10 5.51 13.84
C PHE A 157 4.10 4.55 12.65
N GLU A 158 3.63 5.06 11.52
CA GLU A 158 3.69 4.41 10.22
C GLU A 158 4.05 5.47 9.19
N ILE A 159 5.06 5.18 8.37
CA ILE A 159 5.34 5.92 7.14
C ILE A 159 5.14 4.97 5.98
N LYS A 160 4.29 5.33 5.03
CA LYS A 160 3.94 4.49 3.88
C LYS A 160 4.22 5.17 2.55
N ASP A 161 4.70 4.40 1.60
CA ASP A 161 4.77 4.78 0.20
C ASP A 161 3.35 4.80 -0.38
N LEU A 162 2.89 5.98 -0.80
CA LEU A 162 1.59 6.17 -1.41
C LEU A 162 1.62 6.00 -2.93
N TYR A 163 2.80 5.85 -3.53
CA TYR A 163 2.99 5.80 -4.98
C TYR A 163 3.96 4.67 -5.36
N PRO A 164 3.65 3.40 -5.01
CA PRO A 164 4.50 2.27 -5.36
C PRO A 164 4.60 2.15 -6.89
N LEU A 165 5.79 1.83 -7.37
CA LEU A 165 6.04 1.58 -8.80
C LEU A 165 5.89 0.10 -9.17
N ASP A 166 6.05 -0.80 -8.19
CA ASP A 166 5.99 -2.25 -8.39
C ASP A 166 4.54 -2.79 -8.30
N PRO A 167 4.03 -3.48 -9.33
CA PRO A 167 2.72 -4.13 -9.29
C PRO A 167 2.54 -5.12 -8.12
N GLU A 168 3.61 -5.76 -7.64
CA GLU A 168 3.57 -6.66 -6.46
C GLU A 168 3.46 -5.90 -5.13
N ARG A 169 3.55 -4.57 -5.18
CA ARG A 169 3.39 -3.66 -4.04
C ARG A 169 2.12 -2.82 -4.13
N GLY A 170 1.17 -3.26 -4.95
CA GLY A 170 -0.07 -2.53 -5.21
C GLY A 170 0.08 -1.33 -6.15
N ALA A 171 1.10 -1.27 -7.02
CA ALA A 171 1.18 -0.20 -8.02
C ALA A 171 0.02 -0.27 -9.02
N PHE A 172 -0.60 0.88 -9.25
CA PHE A 172 -1.45 1.14 -10.42
C PHE A 172 -0.88 2.34 -11.16
N LEU A 173 -0.60 2.15 -12.44
CA LEU A 173 0.00 3.16 -13.29
C LEU A 173 -1.08 3.82 -14.15
N ASN A 174 -0.98 5.14 -14.32
CA ASN A 174 -1.82 5.86 -15.28
C ASN A 174 -1.37 5.55 -16.73
N GLU A 175 -2.08 6.11 -17.71
CA GLU A 175 -1.76 5.93 -19.14
C GLU A 175 -0.34 6.38 -19.53
N LYS A 176 0.26 7.26 -18.73
CA LYS A 176 1.63 7.76 -18.91
C LYS A 176 2.69 6.90 -18.21
N GLY A 177 2.29 5.80 -17.54
CA GLY A 177 3.19 4.92 -16.79
C GLY A 177 3.59 5.46 -15.41
N GLU A 178 2.88 6.46 -14.89
CA GLU A 178 3.18 7.05 -13.59
C GLU A 178 2.34 6.40 -12.49
N PRO A 179 2.92 6.15 -11.30
CA PRO A 179 2.18 5.56 -10.19
C PRO A 179 1.11 6.52 -9.67
N MET A 180 -0.07 5.96 -9.44
CA MET A 180 -1.23 6.63 -8.86
C MET A 180 -1.19 6.58 -7.33
N ASN A 181 -1.88 7.52 -6.68
CA ASN A 181 -1.95 7.58 -5.23
C ASN A 181 -2.82 6.44 -4.68
N VAL A 182 -2.24 5.59 -3.83
CA VAL A 182 -2.89 4.45 -3.19
C VAL A 182 -4.16 4.83 -2.44
N ASN A 183 -4.17 5.94 -1.69
CA ASN A 183 -5.36 6.36 -0.95
C ASN A 183 -6.50 6.76 -1.89
N ASN A 184 -6.18 7.45 -3.00
CA ASN A 184 -7.19 7.83 -4.00
C ASN A 184 -7.78 6.59 -4.68
N LEU A 185 -6.95 5.59 -4.99
CA LEU A 185 -7.39 4.32 -5.56
C LEU A 185 -8.29 3.53 -4.60
N ILE A 186 -7.91 3.47 -3.31
CA ILE A 186 -8.74 2.83 -2.28
C ILE A 186 -10.10 3.52 -2.20
N ALA A 187 -10.12 4.86 -2.20
CA ALA A 187 -11.37 5.62 -2.17
C ALA A 187 -12.23 5.34 -3.42
N GLU A 188 -11.63 5.29 -4.60
CA GLU A 188 -12.30 4.97 -5.86
C GLU A 188 -12.89 3.55 -5.85
N PHE A 189 -12.10 2.55 -5.43
CA PHE A 189 -12.57 1.17 -5.36
C PHE A 189 -13.63 0.95 -4.27
N ASN A 190 -13.53 1.65 -3.14
CA ASN A 190 -14.58 1.62 -2.11
C ASN A 190 -15.90 2.19 -2.64
N LYS A 191 -15.85 3.38 -3.28
CA LYS A 191 -17.03 3.96 -3.93
C LYS A 191 -17.63 3.00 -4.96
N ARG A 192 -16.80 2.40 -5.82
CA ARG A 192 -17.27 1.46 -6.84
C ARG A 192 -17.87 0.20 -6.21
N LYS A 193 -17.26 -0.33 -5.15
CA LYS A 193 -17.78 -1.47 -4.40
C LYS A 193 -19.15 -1.15 -3.80
N GLU A 194 -19.33 0.00 -3.17
CA GLU A 194 -20.61 0.44 -2.60
C GLU A 194 -21.71 0.58 -3.66
N GLU A 195 -21.39 1.14 -4.83
CA GLU A 195 -22.32 1.21 -5.97
C GLU A 195 -22.77 -0.20 -6.42
N LEU A 196 -21.82 -1.12 -6.57
CA LEU A 196 -22.11 -2.50 -6.95
C LEU A 196 -22.93 -3.24 -5.89
N GLU A 197 -22.68 -2.98 -4.60
CA GLU A 197 -23.47 -3.57 -3.51
C GLU A 197 -24.91 -3.03 -3.49
N LYS A 198 -25.11 -1.74 -3.80
CA LYS A 198 -26.45 -1.18 -3.99
C LYS A 198 -27.16 -1.81 -5.18
N GLU A 199 -26.48 -1.94 -6.32
CA GLU A 199 -27.02 -2.64 -7.50
C GLU A 199 -27.38 -4.09 -7.15
N ALA A 200 -26.52 -4.78 -6.40
CA ALA A 200 -26.76 -6.15 -5.95
C ALA A 200 -28.02 -6.26 -5.11
N LYS A 201 -28.20 -5.33 -4.16
CA LYS A 201 -29.37 -5.28 -3.31
C LYS A 201 -30.65 -5.04 -4.10
N THR A 202 -30.66 -4.04 -5.00
CA THR A 202 -31.83 -3.77 -5.85
C THR A 202 -32.21 -4.97 -6.71
N PHE A 203 -31.21 -5.72 -7.17
CA PHE A 203 -31.43 -6.94 -7.91
C PHE A 203 -32.00 -8.06 -7.04
N GLN A 204 -31.46 -8.25 -5.82
CA GLN A 204 -31.98 -9.20 -4.84
C GLN A 204 -33.43 -8.91 -4.49
N ASP A 205 -33.77 -7.64 -4.22
CA ASP A 205 -35.15 -7.22 -3.94
C ASP A 205 -36.12 -7.58 -5.09
N LYS A 206 -35.66 -7.42 -6.35
CA LYS A 206 -36.44 -7.83 -7.52
C LYS A 206 -36.61 -9.34 -7.61
N MET A 207 -35.58 -10.10 -7.22
CA MET A 207 -35.58 -11.55 -7.22
C MET A 207 -36.52 -12.11 -6.14
N ASP A 208 -36.48 -11.56 -4.93
CA ASP A 208 -37.38 -11.90 -3.83
C ASP A 208 -38.83 -11.62 -4.18
N LYS A 209 -39.10 -10.51 -4.88
CA LYS A 209 -40.43 -10.22 -5.41
C LYS A 209 -40.91 -11.27 -6.41
N MET A 210 -40.05 -11.74 -7.31
CA MET A 210 -40.40 -12.82 -8.25
C MET A 210 -40.68 -14.14 -7.51
N LEU A 211 -39.89 -14.47 -6.48
CA LEU A 211 -40.14 -15.64 -5.62
C LEU A 211 -41.50 -15.54 -4.92
N GLU A 212 -41.82 -14.38 -4.36
CA GLU A 212 -43.09 -14.13 -3.69
C GLU A 212 -44.29 -14.26 -4.64
N ASP A 213 -44.16 -13.76 -5.87
CA ASP A 213 -45.18 -13.92 -6.91
C ASP A 213 -45.36 -15.40 -7.31
N GLU A 214 -44.28 -16.19 -7.37
CA GLU A 214 -44.36 -17.64 -7.60
C GLU A 214 -45.00 -18.39 -6.41
N ARG A 215 -44.69 -18.03 -5.16
CA ARG A 215 -45.33 -18.59 -3.96
C ARG A 215 -46.85 -18.42 -4.01
N LYS A 216 -47.33 -17.23 -4.38
CA LYS A 216 -48.76 -16.93 -4.51
C LYS A 216 -49.46 -17.81 -5.55
N LYS A 217 -48.80 -18.13 -6.67
CA LYS A 217 -49.35 -19.01 -7.72
C LYS A 217 -49.52 -20.46 -7.26
N ILE A 218 -48.66 -20.94 -6.35
CA ILE A 218 -48.68 -22.32 -5.82
C ILE A 218 -49.81 -22.52 -4.79
N GLY A 219 -50.51 -21.45 -4.36
CA GLY A 219 -51.64 -21.52 -3.43
C GLY A 219 -51.23 -21.57 -1.95
N GLY A 220 -49.94 -21.38 -1.66
CA GLY A 220 -49.41 -21.31 -0.29
C GLY A 220 -49.28 -19.86 0.17
N GLY A 221 -50.30 -19.31 0.82
CA GLY A 221 -50.21 -18.00 1.47
C GLY A 221 -49.33 -17.98 2.74
N LYS A 222 -48.78 -19.14 3.16
CA LYS A 222 -47.89 -19.27 4.32
C LYS A 222 -46.57 -19.94 3.92
N PRO A 223 -45.42 -19.45 4.43
CA PRO A 223 -44.11 -20.07 4.19
C PRO A 223 -44.11 -21.52 4.68
N SER A 224 -43.73 -22.44 3.81
CA SER A 224 -43.46 -23.84 4.11
C SER A 224 -42.27 -24.29 3.27
N ASP A 225 -41.37 -25.10 3.83
CA ASP A 225 -40.18 -25.58 3.14
C ASP A 225 -40.48 -26.23 1.79
N SER A 226 -41.64 -26.88 1.66
CA SER A 226 -42.11 -27.49 0.41
C SER A 226 -42.53 -26.45 -0.64
N VAL A 227 -43.25 -25.40 -0.23
CA VAL A 227 -43.69 -24.29 -1.09
C VAL A 227 -42.49 -23.49 -1.58
N ASP A 228 -41.52 -23.24 -0.71
CA ASP A 228 -40.30 -22.49 -1.03
C ASP A 228 -39.39 -23.26 -2.00
N SER A 229 -39.26 -24.57 -1.80
CA SER A 229 -38.54 -25.45 -2.73
C SER A 229 -39.18 -25.44 -4.12
N LEU A 230 -40.51 -25.53 -4.20
CA LEU A 230 -41.26 -25.52 -5.46
C LEU A 230 -41.21 -24.15 -6.16
N ALA A 231 -41.35 -23.05 -5.42
CA ALA A 231 -41.24 -21.69 -5.95
C ALA A 231 -39.84 -21.44 -6.55
N THR A 232 -38.80 -21.90 -5.87
CA THR A 232 -37.41 -21.79 -6.35
C THR A 232 -37.18 -22.62 -7.62
N ILE A 233 -37.74 -23.83 -7.68
CA ILE A 233 -37.67 -24.69 -8.87
C ILE A 233 -38.39 -24.03 -10.05
N ASN A 234 -39.58 -23.46 -9.85
CA ASN A 234 -40.31 -22.77 -10.91
C ASN A 234 -39.59 -21.51 -11.39
N LEU A 235 -39.08 -20.70 -10.46
CA LEU A 235 -38.29 -19.52 -10.80
C LEU A 235 -37.02 -19.89 -11.58
N SER A 236 -36.36 -21.00 -11.25
CA SER A 236 -35.17 -21.47 -11.98
C SER A 236 -35.42 -21.82 -13.45
N LYS A 237 -36.69 -22.08 -13.82
CA LYS A 237 -37.15 -22.35 -15.18
C LYS A 237 -37.58 -21.08 -15.93
N ASN A 238 -37.79 -19.96 -15.22
CA ASN A 238 -38.17 -18.69 -15.82
C ASN A 238 -37.03 -18.12 -16.67
N ALA A 239 -37.33 -17.71 -17.91
CA ALA A 239 -36.36 -17.19 -18.87
C ALA A 239 -35.68 -15.89 -18.38
N ASP A 240 -36.43 -15.00 -17.73
CA ASP A 240 -35.91 -13.74 -17.20
C ASP A 240 -34.97 -13.98 -16.02
N PHE A 241 -35.30 -14.95 -15.16
CA PHE A 241 -34.42 -15.33 -14.05
C PHE A 241 -33.11 -15.92 -14.56
N ARG A 242 -33.17 -16.87 -15.51
CA ARG A 242 -31.98 -17.46 -16.14
C ARG A 242 -31.07 -16.43 -16.78
N LYS A 243 -31.65 -15.47 -17.52
CA LYS A 243 -30.91 -14.37 -18.16
C LYS A 243 -30.21 -13.46 -17.15
N ASN A 244 -30.80 -13.27 -15.98
CA ASN A 244 -30.23 -12.38 -14.96
C ASN A 244 -29.31 -13.09 -13.95
N LYS A 245 -29.35 -14.43 -13.85
CA LYS A 245 -28.43 -15.21 -13.02
C LYS A 245 -26.97 -14.96 -13.38
N GLU A 246 -26.67 -14.85 -14.68
CA GLU A 246 -25.33 -14.53 -15.19
C GLU A 246 -24.84 -13.14 -14.70
N LYS A 247 -25.74 -12.14 -14.75
CA LYS A 247 -25.46 -10.80 -14.21
C LYS A 247 -25.13 -10.80 -12.72
N TRP A 248 -25.77 -11.67 -11.93
CA TRP A 248 -25.47 -11.81 -10.50
C TRP A 248 -24.07 -12.41 -10.26
N THR A 249 -23.70 -13.44 -11.02
CA THR A 249 -22.32 -13.98 -10.98
C THR A 249 -21.29 -12.93 -11.40
N ASP A 250 -21.59 -12.10 -12.39
CA ASP A 250 -20.70 -11.02 -12.82
C ASP A 250 -20.57 -9.95 -11.73
N LEU A 251 -21.69 -9.49 -11.16
CA LEU A 251 -21.70 -8.45 -10.13
C LEU A 251 -20.94 -8.89 -8.87
N SER A 252 -21.18 -10.11 -8.39
CA SER A 252 -20.46 -10.68 -7.24
C SER A 252 -18.96 -10.85 -7.53
N LYS A 253 -18.59 -11.23 -8.76
CA LYS A 253 -17.19 -11.26 -9.22
C LYS A 253 -16.57 -9.87 -9.19
N TYR A 254 -17.26 -8.82 -9.63
CA TYR A 254 -16.77 -7.44 -9.58
C TYR A 254 -16.64 -6.91 -8.15
N ILE A 255 -17.60 -7.19 -7.26
CA ILE A 255 -17.52 -6.83 -5.84
C ILE A 255 -16.29 -7.49 -5.20
N ASN A 256 -16.11 -8.80 -5.44
CA ASN A 256 -14.98 -9.55 -4.91
C ASN A 256 -13.64 -9.06 -5.49
N LEU A 257 -13.61 -8.70 -6.78
CA LEU A 257 -12.41 -8.15 -7.41
C LEU A 257 -12.02 -6.80 -6.80
N ASN A 258 -12.97 -5.88 -6.60
CA ASN A 258 -12.69 -4.60 -5.95
C ASN A 258 -12.24 -4.81 -4.50
N ARG A 259 -12.88 -5.72 -3.77
CA ARG A 259 -12.45 -6.11 -2.42
C ARG A 259 -10.99 -6.58 -2.39
N LYS A 260 -10.61 -7.49 -3.29
CA LYS A 260 -9.22 -7.98 -3.39
C LYS A 260 -8.25 -6.86 -3.77
N ARG A 261 -8.63 -5.94 -4.65
CA ARG A 261 -7.79 -4.78 -5.02
C ARG A 261 -7.58 -3.85 -3.83
N ILE A 262 -8.62 -3.57 -3.06
CA ILE A 262 -8.52 -2.78 -1.82
C ILE A 262 -7.59 -3.46 -0.83
N GLU A 263 -7.80 -4.76 -0.57
CA GLU A 263 -6.95 -5.53 0.33
C GLU A 263 -5.48 -5.53 -0.10
N LYS A 264 -5.23 -5.67 -1.41
CA LYS A 264 -3.89 -5.56 -2.01
C LYS A 264 -3.26 -4.19 -1.73
N LEU A 265 -4.00 -3.12 -1.99
CA LEU A 265 -3.56 -1.74 -1.80
C LEU A 265 -3.34 -1.37 -0.33
N GLU A 266 -4.05 -2.00 0.61
CA GLU A 266 -3.88 -1.75 2.04
C GLU A 266 -2.67 -2.48 2.63
N LYS A 267 -2.33 -3.66 2.10
CA LYS A 267 -1.33 -4.56 2.71
C LYS A 267 0.05 -4.47 2.07
N GLU A 268 0.11 -4.24 0.77
CA GLU A 268 1.35 -4.39 0.00
C GLU A 268 2.23 -3.15 -0.17
N PRO A 269 1.77 -1.89 0.07
CA PRO A 269 2.67 -0.74 -0.03
C PRO A 269 3.89 -0.88 0.88
N LEU A 270 5.04 -0.39 0.42
CA LEU A 270 6.21 -0.29 1.28
C LEU A 270 5.91 0.66 2.43
N ARG A 271 6.00 0.14 3.64
CA ARG A 271 5.81 0.92 4.86
C ARG A 271 6.91 0.64 5.85
N ILE A 272 7.03 1.55 6.80
CA ILE A 272 7.93 1.43 7.92
C ILE A 272 7.20 1.86 9.18
N GLY A 273 7.02 0.91 10.09
CA GLY A 273 6.41 1.14 11.39
C GLY A 273 7.41 1.20 12.55
N SER A 274 6.89 1.53 13.74
CA SER A 274 7.62 1.43 15.01
C SER A 274 7.88 -0.02 15.47
N LEU A 275 7.04 -0.96 15.03
CA LEU A 275 7.05 -2.37 15.45
C LEU A 275 7.70 -3.31 14.42
N GLU A 276 8.07 -2.80 13.25
CA GLU A 276 8.77 -3.56 12.22
C GLU A 276 10.29 -3.48 12.45
N GLU A 277 10.97 -4.63 12.45
CA GLU A 277 12.44 -4.69 12.58
C GLU A 277 13.19 -4.04 11.40
#